data_AF-A0A9P0A3Q9-F1
#
_entry.id   AF-A0A9P0A3Q9-F1
#
_cell.length_a   1.000
_cell.length_b   1.000
_cell.length_c   1.000
_cell.angle_alpha   90.00
_cell.angle_beta   90.00
_cell.angle_gamma   90.00
#
_symmetry.space_group_name_H-M   'P 1'
#
loop_
_entity.id
_entity.type
_entity.pdbx_description
1 polymer ?
#
loop_
_entity_poly.entity_id
_entity_poly.type
_entity_poly.pdbx_seq_one_letter_code
_entity_poly.pdbx_strand_id
1 'polypeptide(L)'
;MDEGGKIGVVRASQPVQTANVSVAQYSLHSEKFIDHFGFTEPEVDELLARCPTSMPAAEIKHYYNGFAWGRHNLFNPHSIMECLVHDGQLDQYWFDSASSLTIDVRVSKGPMLEDLHHLQNQGLIVDRIYEEINFMEIFGGFREMWYSLLVMAGYLDVAEDVDETGEYCHLVWIPNQEIKDKFVPKVFKWWLMNDGDCMISINM
;
A
#
# COMPACT_ATOMS: atom_id res chain seq x y z
N MET A 1 22.85 -9.18 -19.47
CA MET A 1 22.03 -7.96 -19.34
C MET A 1 20.63 -8.50 -19.15
N ASP A 2 20.24 -8.69 -17.89
CA ASP A 2 18.90 -9.14 -17.54
C ASP A 2 18.00 -7.90 -17.54
N GLU A 3 17.05 -7.84 -18.46
CA GLU A 3 15.96 -6.88 -18.40
C GLU A 3 14.97 -7.37 -17.33
N GLY A 4 15.27 -7.04 -16.07
CA GLY A 4 14.39 -7.34 -14.94
C GLY A 4 13.08 -6.59 -15.09
N GLY A 5 11.99 -7.31 -15.34
CA GLY A 5 10.64 -6.75 -15.35
C GLY A 5 10.27 -6.16 -13.99
N LYS A 6 9.57 -5.02 -14.01
CA LYS A 6 9.05 -4.37 -12.79
C LYS A 6 7.83 -5.12 -12.28
N ILE A 7 7.76 -5.31 -10.97
CA ILE A 7 6.72 -6.10 -10.33
C ILE A 7 5.82 -5.13 -9.57
N GLY A 8 4.52 -5.11 -9.87
CA GLY A 8 3.56 -4.22 -9.20
C GLY A 8 3.12 -4.68 -7.79
N VAL A 9 3.97 -5.44 -7.10
CA VAL A 9 3.69 -6.06 -5.80
C VAL A 9 4.63 -5.45 -4.77
N VAL A 10 4.14 -5.11 -3.57
CA VAL A 10 4.89 -4.56 -2.41
C VAL A 10 6.03 -5.48 -1.92
N ARG A 11 6.07 -6.73 -2.42
CA ARG A 11 7.08 -7.75 -2.12
C ARG A 11 7.59 -8.40 -3.40
N ALA A 12 8.92 -8.47 -3.53
CA ALA A 12 9.60 -9.25 -4.56
C ALA A 12 10.28 -10.44 -3.90
N SER A 13 10.00 -11.65 -4.39
CA SER A 13 10.73 -12.86 -4.00
C SER A 13 11.56 -13.33 -5.19
N GLN A 14 12.89 -13.35 -5.06
CA GLN A 14 13.72 -14.04 -6.03
C GLN A 14 13.85 -15.51 -5.66
N PRO A 15 13.46 -16.46 -6.53
CA PRO A 15 13.74 -17.86 -6.31
C PRO A 15 15.23 -18.13 -6.55
N VAL A 16 15.98 -18.36 -5.47
CA VAL A 16 17.32 -18.96 -5.58
C VAL A 16 17.13 -20.46 -5.76
N GLN A 17 17.38 -20.98 -6.97
CA GLN A 17 17.36 -22.42 -7.23
C GLN A 17 18.56 -23.09 -6.53
N THR A 18 18.40 -23.49 -5.27
CA THR A 18 19.04 -24.68 -4.69
C THR A 18 18.36 -25.07 -3.37
N ALA A 19 18.23 -26.37 -3.14
CA ALA A 19 17.55 -26.98 -1.99
C ALA A 19 18.32 -26.76 -0.69
N ASN A 20 18.25 -25.55 -0.11
CA ASN A 20 18.41 -25.22 1.34
C ASN A 20 18.72 -23.72 1.59
N VAL A 21 17.99 -22.78 0.98
CA VAL A 21 18.13 -21.34 1.28
C VAL A 21 16.75 -20.75 1.60
N SER A 22 16.65 -20.05 2.73
CA SER A 22 15.50 -19.21 3.06
C SER A 22 15.31 -18.14 1.98
N VAL A 23 14.10 -18.03 1.42
CA VAL A 23 13.77 -16.94 0.49
C VAL A 23 13.93 -15.63 1.26
N ALA A 24 14.92 -14.82 0.89
CA ALA A 24 15.01 -13.45 1.42
C ALA A 24 13.82 -12.67 0.85
N GLN A 25 12.93 -12.23 1.73
CA GLN A 25 11.78 -11.41 1.39
C GLN A 25 12.20 -9.95 1.50
N TYR A 26 12.13 -9.21 0.39
CA TYR A 26 12.44 -7.78 0.38
C TYR A 26 11.13 -6.99 0.29
N SER A 27 10.98 -6.00 1.15
CA SER A 27 9.85 -5.06 1.16
C SER A 27 10.20 -3.80 0.35
N LEU A 28 9.18 -3.00 0.04
CA LEU A 28 9.30 -1.62 -0.45
C LEU A 28 10.19 -0.71 0.42
N HIS A 29 10.57 -1.14 1.63
CA HIS A 29 11.42 -0.36 2.53
C HIS A 29 12.89 -0.84 2.49
N SER A 30 13.19 -1.87 1.68
CA SER A 30 14.56 -2.30 1.42
C SER A 30 15.20 -1.42 0.35
N GLU A 31 16.15 -0.56 0.73
CA GLU A 31 16.89 0.32 -0.19
C GLU A 31 17.54 -0.42 -1.37
N LYS A 32 17.83 -1.71 -1.20
CA LYS A 32 18.58 -2.52 -2.18
C LYS A 32 17.77 -2.95 -3.41
N PHE A 33 16.44 -3.01 -3.32
CA PHE A 33 15.60 -3.58 -4.39
C PHE A 33 14.48 -2.66 -4.85
N ILE A 34 14.47 -1.44 -4.33
CA ILE A 34 13.39 -0.48 -4.45
C ILE A 34 12.99 -0.12 -5.89
N ASP A 35 13.96 -0.07 -6.79
CA ASP A 35 13.82 0.22 -8.22
C ASP A 35 13.08 -0.88 -9.01
N HIS A 36 12.84 -2.03 -8.38
CA HIS A 36 12.08 -3.14 -8.95
C HIS A 36 10.58 -3.13 -8.60
N PHE A 37 10.16 -2.30 -7.65
CA PHE A 37 8.80 -2.33 -7.10
C PHE A 37 7.83 -1.32 -7.72
N GLY A 38 8.33 -0.35 -8.49
CA GLY A 38 7.50 0.71 -9.03
C GLY A 38 8.13 1.46 -10.18
N PHE A 39 7.34 2.30 -10.83
CA PHE A 39 7.89 3.33 -11.69
C PHE A 39 8.34 4.51 -10.83
N THR A 40 9.50 5.06 -11.16
CA THR A 40 9.96 6.34 -10.63
C THR A 40 9.30 7.49 -11.39
N GLU A 41 9.30 8.68 -10.80
CA GLU A 41 8.75 9.87 -11.47
C GLU A 41 9.33 10.12 -12.88
N PRO A 42 10.65 10.05 -13.12
CA PRO A 42 11.21 10.20 -14.47
C PRO A 42 10.69 9.16 -15.48
N GLU A 43 10.42 7.95 -15.04
CA GLU A 43 9.91 6.88 -15.91
C GLU A 43 8.43 7.08 -16.24
N VAL A 44 7.63 7.56 -15.27
CA VAL A 44 6.25 7.97 -15.52
C VAL A 44 6.20 9.16 -16.47
N ASP A 45 7.08 10.15 -16.29
CA ASP A 45 7.19 11.29 -17.19
C ASP A 45 7.56 10.85 -18.62
N GLU A 46 8.48 9.89 -18.78
CA GLU A 46 8.81 9.33 -20.10
C GLU A 46 7.61 8.62 -20.73
N LEU A 47 6.89 7.79 -19.96
CA LEU A 47 5.71 7.07 -20.44
C LEU A 47 4.61 8.05 -20.90
N LEU A 48 4.32 9.08 -20.11
CA LEU A 48 3.29 10.09 -20.43
C LEU A 48 3.69 10.98 -21.61
N ALA A 49 4.98 11.23 -21.81
CA ALA A 49 5.46 11.94 -22.99
C ALA A 49 5.32 11.10 -24.27
N ARG A 50 5.49 9.77 -24.17
CA ARG A 50 5.40 8.83 -25.30
C ARG A 50 3.97 8.43 -25.63
N CYS A 51 3.10 8.40 -24.63
CA CYS A 51 1.69 8.08 -24.74
C CYS A 51 0.85 9.25 -24.18
N PRO A 52 0.63 10.32 -24.98
CA PRO A 52 -0.22 11.42 -24.55
C PRO A 52 -1.63 10.93 -24.27
N THR A 53 -2.22 11.40 -23.19
CA THR A 53 -3.57 11.04 -22.75
C THR A 53 -4.47 12.27 -22.70
N SER A 54 -5.78 12.05 -22.62
CA SER A 54 -6.75 13.14 -22.42
C SER A 54 -6.61 13.84 -21.06
N MET A 55 -6.12 13.11 -20.04
CA MET A 55 -5.90 13.62 -18.69
C MET A 55 -4.51 14.26 -18.56
N PRO A 56 -4.36 15.43 -17.92
CA PRO A 56 -3.05 16.03 -17.71
C PRO A 56 -2.12 15.11 -16.91
N ALA A 57 -0.85 15.04 -17.32
CA ALA A 57 0.18 14.25 -16.63
C ALA A 57 0.27 14.57 -15.12
N ALA A 58 0.09 15.85 -14.75
CA ALA A 58 0.08 16.27 -13.35
C ALA A 58 -1.06 15.64 -12.53
N GLU A 59 -2.24 15.48 -13.12
CA GLU A 59 -3.41 14.86 -12.47
C GLU A 59 -3.21 13.35 -12.33
N ILE A 60 -2.71 12.68 -13.38
CA ILE A 60 -2.35 11.26 -13.33
C ILE A 60 -1.32 11.01 -12.24
N LYS A 61 -0.25 11.82 -12.21
CA LYS A 61 0.75 11.71 -11.16
C LYS A 61 0.14 11.98 -9.79
N HIS A 62 -0.67 13.01 -9.62
CA HIS A 62 -1.32 13.29 -8.33
C HIS A 62 -2.17 12.11 -7.83
N TYR A 63 -2.89 11.44 -8.73
CA TYR A 63 -3.80 10.36 -8.36
C TYR A 63 -3.09 9.08 -7.93
N TYR A 64 -2.03 8.69 -8.65
CA TYR A 64 -1.31 7.42 -8.45
C TYR A 64 -0.02 7.53 -7.64
N ASN A 65 0.46 8.75 -7.38
CA ASN A 65 1.62 9.02 -6.53
C ASN A 65 1.28 8.70 -5.07
N GLY A 66 2.14 7.96 -4.37
CA GLY A 66 1.93 7.82 -2.94
C GLY A 66 2.87 6.93 -2.14
N PHE A 67 3.60 6.01 -2.76
CA PHE A 67 4.54 5.16 -2.03
C PHE A 67 5.87 5.90 -1.89
N ALA A 68 6.14 6.41 -0.70
CA ALA A 68 7.31 7.18 -0.37
C ALA A 68 8.51 6.27 -0.17
N TRP A 69 9.62 6.63 -0.80
CA TRP A 69 10.93 6.05 -0.54
C TRP A 69 11.95 7.16 -0.34
N GLY A 70 12.29 7.43 0.92
CA GLY A 70 13.18 8.53 1.29
C GLY A 70 12.65 9.88 0.81
N ARG A 71 13.18 10.38 -0.32
CA ARG A 71 12.74 11.63 -0.97
C ARG A 71 12.08 11.43 -2.33
N HIS A 72 11.95 10.19 -2.77
CA HIS A 72 11.38 9.82 -4.05
C HIS A 72 10.04 9.16 -3.83
N ASN A 73 9.16 9.26 -4.83
CA ASN A 73 7.92 8.52 -4.83
C ASN A 73 7.93 7.45 -5.92
N LEU A 74 7.29 6.33 -5.62
CA LEU A 74 7.05 5.25 -6.55
C LEU A 74 5.57 5.23 -6.94
N PHE A 75 5.35 4.89 -8.21
CA PHE A 75 4.05 4.69 -8.80
C PHE A 75 3.82 3.20 -9.03
N ASN A 76 2.61 2.74 -8.76
CA ASN A 76 2.24 1.36 -9.07
C ASN A 76 2.29 1.15 -10.60
N PRO A 77 3.10 0.20 -11.12
CA PRO A 77 3.24 -0.02 -12.55
C PRO A 77 1.93 -0.41 -13.23
N HIS A 78 1.11 -1.24 -12.58
CA HIS A 78 -0.16 -1.67 -13.14
C HIS A 78 -1.13 -0.49 -13.27
N SER A 79 -1.27 0.33 -12.22
CA SER A 79 -2.13 1.52 -12.26
C SER A 79 -1.76 2.49 -13.37
N ILE A 80 -0.45 2.78 -13.53
CA ILE A 80 0.02 3.66 -14.60
C ILE A 80 -0.25 3.05 -15.98
N MET A 81 0.03 1.77 -16.17
CA MET A 81 -0.17 1.11 -17.46
C MET A 81 -1.65 1.06 -17.86
N GLU A 82 -2.54 0.70 -16.95
CA GLU A 82 -3.99 0.69 -17.22
C GLU A 82 -4.53 2.10 -17.48
N CYS A 83 -4.10 3.10 -16.71
CA CYS A 83 -4.46 4.49 -16.97
C CYS A 83 -4.07 4.93 -18.39
N LEU A 84 -2.88 4.56 -18.86
CA LEU A 84 -2.43 4.83 -20.23
C LEU A 84 -3.26 4.07 -21.28
N VAL A 85 -3.59 2.79 -21.04
CA VAL A 85 -4.45 1.97 -21.91
C VAL A 85 -5.85 2.60 -22.05
N HIS A 86 -6.33 3.23 -20.98
CA HIS A 86 -7.63 3.89 -20.90
C HIS A 86 -7.58 5.41 -21.14
N ASP A 87 -6.63 5.90 -21.94
CA ASP A 87 -6.52 7.31 -22.37
C ASP A 87 -6.50 8.33 -21.21
N GLY A 88 -5.83 7.97 -20.11
CA GLY A 88 -5.68 8.82 -18.93
C GLY A 88 -6.86 8.80 -17.97
N GLN A 89 -7.82 7.89 -18.15
CA GLN A 89 -8.90 7.71 -17.18
C GLN A 89 -8.30 7.39 -15.80
N LEU A 90 -8.70 8.16 -14.79
CA LEU A 90 -8.32 7.90 -13.41
C LEU A 90 -9.32 6.91 -12.81
N ASP A 91 -8.82 5.73 -12.46
CA ASP A 91 -9.60 4.65 -11.84
C ASP A 91 -8.73 3.78 -10.91
N GLN A 92 -9.38 2.84 -10.23
CA GLN A 92 -8.83 1.97 -9.18
C GLN A 92 -8.19 0.67 -9.70
N TYR A 93 -7.29 0.81 -10.67
CA TYR A 93 -6.65 -0.30 -11.36
C TYR A 93 -5.87 -1.25 -10.45
N TRP A 94 -5.11 -0.74 -9.48
CA TRP A 94 -4.42 -1.59 -8.50
C TRP A 94 -5.42 -2.38 -7.65
N PHE A 95 -6.45 -1.70 -7.15
CA PHE A 95 -7.46 -2.33 -6.30
C PHE A 95 -8.21 -3.45 -7.02
N ASP A 96 -8.58 -3.23 -8.29
CA ASP A 96 -9.36 -4.18 -9.09
C ASP A 96 -8.51 -5.35 -9.64
N SER A 97 -7.19 -5.18 -9.72
CA SER A 97 -6.26 -6.22 -10.19
C SER A 97 -5.89 -7.27 -9.13
N ALA A 98 -6.06 -6.94 -7.85
CA ALA A 98 -5.63 -7.79 -6.75
C ALA A 98 -6.67 -8.88 -6.43
N SER A 99 -6.18 -10.07 -6.07
CA SER A 99 -7.04 -11.20 -5.73
C SER A 99 -7.74 -10.94 -4.39
N SER A 100 -9.06 -11.11 -4.31
CA SER A 100 -9.79 -10.79 -3.08
C SER A 100 -9.52 -11.85 -2.00
N LEU A 101 -8.53 -11.64 -1.14
CA LEU A 101 -8.38 -12.42 0.08
C LEU A 101 -9.23 -11.78 1.19
N THR A 102 -10.32 -12.45 1.57
CA THR A 102 -11.09 -11.98 2.71
C THR A 102 -10.39 -12.38 4.01
N ILE A 103 -10.00 -11.40 4.81
CA ILE A 103 -9.45 -11.61 6.15
C ILE A 103 -10.45 -11.04 7.15
N ASP A 104 -11.04 -11.93 7.94
CA ASP A 104 -12.03 -11.57 8.95
C ASP A 104 -11.30 -11.05 10.20
N VAL A 105 -11.16 -9.73 10.33
CA VAL A 105 -10.43 -9.15 11.46
C VAL A 105 -11.37 -8.47 12.41
N ARG A 106 -11.46 -9.05 13.61
CA ARG A 106 -12.26 -8.47 14.67
C ARG A 106 -11.59 -7.20 15.19
N VAL A 107 -12.14 -6.07 14.78
CA VAL A 107 -11.64 -4.76 15.18
C VAL A 107 -12.20 -4.35 16.54
N SER A 108 -11.29 -3.97 17.42
CA SER A 108 -11.49 -3.07 18.56
C SER A 108 -12.50 -1.94 18.36
N LYS A 109 -13.72 -1.93 18.94
CA LYS A 109 -14.51 -0.68 18.98
C LYS A 109 -13.75 0.41 19.76
N GLY A 110 -13.51 1.55 19.12
CA GLY A 110 -12.94 2.76 19.76
C GLY A 110 -11.74 3.32 19.00
N PRO A 111 -10.49 3.10 19.47
CA PRO A 111 -9.30 3.77 18.92
C PRO A 111 -9.11 3.58 17.41
N MET A 112 -9.35 2.36 16.92
CA MET A 112 -9.13 2.04 15.51
C MET A 112 -10.10 2.78 14.56
N LEU A 113 -11.29 3.15 15.04
CA LEU A 113 -12.25 3.94 14.25
C LEU A 113 -11.77 5.39 14.11
N GLU A 114 -11.28 5.96 15.20
CA GLU A 114 -10.70 7.31 15.21
C GLU A 114 -9.48 7.38 14.29
N ASP A 115 -8.60 6.37 14.37
CA ASP A 115 -7.45 6.21 13.50
C ASP A 115 -7.86 6.13 12.03
N LEU A 116 -8.85 5.30 11.69
CA LEU A 116 -9.39 5.23 10.32
C LEU A 116 -9.96 6.57 9.85
N HIS A 117 -10.61 7.34 10.75
CA HIS A 117 -11.16 8.65 10.40
C HIS A 117 -10.06 9.68 10.17
N HIS A 118 -8.97 9.62 10.94
CA HIS A 118 -7.78 10.42 10.69
C HIS A 118 -7.16 10.07 9.34
N LEU A 119 -6.92 8.79 9.07
CA LEU A 119 -6.36 8.31 7.80
C LEU A 119 -7.21 8.76 6.59
N GLN A 120 -8.55 8.65 6.68
CA GLN A 120 -9.47 9.11 5.64
C GLN A 120 -9.29 10.60 5.30
N ASN A 121 -9.03 11.41 6.31
CA ASN A 121 -8.88 12.86 6.17
C ASN A 121 -7.43 13.28 5.87
N GLN A 122 -6.61 12.37 5.30
CA GLN A 122 -5.17 12.59 5.04
C GLN A 122 -4.35 12.88 6.29
N GLY A 123 -4.86 12.48 7.45
CA GLY A 123 -4.08 12.43 8.68
C GLY A 123 -3.07 11.29 8.64
N LEU A 124 -2.09 11.40 9.51
CA LEU A 124 -1.17 10.33 9.86
C LEU A 124 -1.55 9.80 11.24
N ILE A 125 -1.25 8.53 11.47
CA ILE A 125 -1.30 7.92 12.80
C ILE A 125 0.12 7.49 13.19
N VAL A 126 0.35 7.37 14.49
CA VAL A 126 1.61 6.84 15.03
C VAL A 126 1.33 5.43 15.52
N ASP A 127 2.01 4.44 14.94
CA ASP A 127 1.89 3.05 15.41
C ASP A 127 3.17 2.23 15.17
N ARG A 128 3.24 1.04 15.76
CA ARG A 128 4.30 0.07 15.53
C ARG A 128 3.94 -0.81 14.35
N ILE A 129 4.85 -0.86 13.38
CA ILE A 129 4.75 -1.71 12.21
C ILE A 129 5.79 -2.82 12.33
N TYR A 130 5.33 -4.05 12.11
CA TYR A 130 6.12 -5.26 12.20
C TYR A 130 6.24 -5.91 10.81
N GLU A 131 7.42 -6.39 10.44
CA GLU A 131 7.62 -7.09 9.17
C GLU A 131 7.07 -8.52 9.17
N GLU A 132 6.94 -9.11 10.35
CA GLU A 132 6.39 -10.45 10.56
C GLU A 132 4.92 -10.37 10.99
N ILE A 133 4.05 -11.05 10.26
CA ILE A 133 2.61 -11.07 10.53
C ILE A 133 2.22 -12.29 11.34
N ASN A 134 1.63 -12.05 12.52
CA ASN A 134 0.97 -13.07 13.30
C ASN A 134 -0.56 -12.97 13.15
N PHE A 135 -1.14 -13.84 12.32
CA PHE A 135 -2.59 -13.86 12.11
C PHE A 135 -3.40 -14.14 13.38
N MET A 136 -2.85 -14.87 14.36
CA MET A 136 -3.56 -15.11 15.62
C MET A 136 -3.70 -13.83 16.45
N GLU A 137 -2.71 -12.93 16.39
CA GLU A 137 -2.79 -11.61 17.03
C GLU A 137 -3.73 -10.69 16.26
N ILE A 138 -3.75 -10.76 14.93
CA ILE A 138 -4.76 -10.05 14.13
C ILE A 138 -6.17 -10.46 14.55
N PHE A 139 -6.47 -11.77 14.60
CA PHE A 139 -7.77 -12.27 15.04
C PHE A 139 -8.04 -12.01 16.53
N GLY A 140 -6.98 -11.86 17.32
CA GLY A 140 -7.03 -11.44 18.72
C GLY A 140 -7.32 -9.95 18.93
N GLY A 141 -7.36 -9.14 17.86
CA GLY A 141 -7.69 -7.72 17.91
C GLY A 141 -6.50 -6.81 18.20
N PHE A 142 -5.26 -7.28 18.01
CA PHE A 142 -4.06 -6.45 18.12
C PHE A 142 -3.97 -5.48 16.94
N ARG A 143 -4.04 -4.18 17.24
CA ARG A 143 -4.17 -3.12 16.23
C ARG A 143 -2.91 -2.97 15.39
N GLU A 144 -1.75 -3.10 16.02
CA GLU A 144 -0.43 -2.97 15.42
C GLU A 144 -0.21 -4.02 14.32
N MET A 145 -0.66 -5.25 14.57
CA MET A 145 -0.61 -6.34 13.59
C MET A 145 -1.56 -6.10 12.41
N TRP A 146 -2.71 -5.48 12.67
CA TRP A 146 -3.63 -5.10 11.61
C TRP A 146 -3.04 -4.02 10.69
N TYR A 147 -2.43 -2.97 11.24
CA TYR A 147 -1.74 -1.96 10.42
C TYR A 147 -0.51 -2.52 9.70
N SER A 148 0.22 -3.42 10.34
CA SER A 148 1.35 -4.12 9.71
C SER A 148 0.91 -4.88 8.47
N LEU A 149 -0.23 -5.59 8.54
CA LEU A 149 -0.81 -6.28 7.39
C LEU A 149 -1.23 -5.30 6.28
N LEU A 150 -1.85 -4.17 6.63
CA LEU A 150 -2.27 -3.16 5.64
C LEU A 150 -1.09 -2.47 4.94
N VAL A 151 0.00 -2.20 5.68
CA VAL A 151 1.25 -1.70 5.10
C VAL A 151 1.83 -2.74 4.14
N MET A 152 1.91 -4.01 4.57
CA MET A 152 2.43 -5.09 3.72
C MET A 152 1.59 -5.34 2.47
N ALA A 153 0.27 -5.17 2.57
CA ALA A 153 -0.64 -5.28 1.44
C ALA A 153 -0.65 -4.02 0.55
N GLY A 154 0.03 -2.93 0.93
CA GLY A 154 0.11 -1.69 0.15
C GLY A 154 -1.09 -0.75 0.29
N TYR A 155 -1.97 -0.98 1.27
CA TYR A 155 -3.08 -0.08 1.59
C TYR A 155 -2.66 1.12 2.43
N LEU A 156 -1.56 0.97 3.18
CA LEU A 156 -0.95 2.03 3.97
C LEU A 156 0.53 2.11 3.61
N ASP A 157 1.09 3.29 3.81
CA ASP A 157 2.51 3.55 3.69
C ASP A 157 3.07 4.07 5.01
N VAL A 158 4.38 3.96 5.19
CA VAL A 158 5.02 4.11 6.48
C VAL A 158 6.36 4.83 6.40
N ALA A 159 6.67 5.63 7.43
CA ALA A 159 7.99 6.23 7.63
C ALA A 159 8.45 6.03 9.07
N GLU A 160 9.75 5.82 9.26
CA GLU A 160 10.35 5.69 10.59
C GLU A 160 10.14 6.97 11.42
N ASP A 161 9.82 6.81 12.70
CA ASP A 161 9.71 7.91 13.66
C ASP A 161 10.07 7.47 15.08
N VAL A 162 10.11 8.42 16.00
CA VAL A 162 10.32 8.17 17.42
C VAL A 162 9.22 8.86 18.21
N ASP A 163 8.56 8.11 19.08
CA ASP A 163 7.47 8.65 19.88
C ASP A 163 7.97 9.60 20.98
N GLU A 164 7.03 10.22 21.71
CA GLU A 164 7.34 11.16 22.79
C GLU A 164 8.18 10.55 23.93
N THR A 165 8.23 9.22 24.02
CA THR A 165 8.98 8.47 25.03
C THR A 165 10.39 8.07 24.57
N GLY A 166 10.73 8.32 23.30
CA GLY A 166 11.98 7.91 22.70
C GLY A 166 11.95 6.49 22.14
N GLU A 167 10.79 5.85 22.10
CA GLU A 167 10.63 4.51 21.53
C GLU A 167 10.42 4.58 20.02
N TYR A 168 10.99 3.60 19.32
CA TYR A 168 10.87 3.50 17.88
C TYR A 168 9.43 3.19 17.47
N CYS A 169 8.89 4.00 16.57
CA CYS A 169 7.54 3.86 16.04
C CYS A 169 7.54 4.24 14.55
N HIS A 170 6.35 4.34 13.97
CA HIS A 170 6.22 4.78 12.60
C HIS A 170 5.04 5.72 12.40
N LEU A 171 5.23 6.66 11.48
CA LEU A 171 4.13 7.43 10.89
C LEU A 171 3.47 6.57 9.82
N VAL A 172 2.16 6.43 9.88
CA VAL A 172 1.38 5.60 8.94
C VAL A 172 0.29 6.45 8.29
N TRP A 173 0.18 6.38 6.96
CA TRP A 173 -0.81 7.14 6.19
C TRP A 173 -1.33 6.36 4.97
N ILE A 174 -2.35 6.89 4.30
CA ILE A 174 -2.82 6.36 3.03
C ILE A 174 -1.99 6.97 1.90
N PRO A 175 -1.29 6.17 1.09
CA PRO A 175 -0.27 6.67 0.17
C PRO A 175 -0.85 7.58 -0.93
N ASN A 176 -1.93 7.16 -1.58
CA ASN A 176 -2.44 7.82 -2.78
C ASN A 176 -3.96 7.97 -2.81
N GLN A 177 -4.43 8.74 -3.80
CA GLN A 177 -5.86 9.03 -3.95
C GLN A 177 -6.66 7.79 -4.39
N GLU A 178 -6.06 6.92 -5.21
CA GLU A 178 -6.64 5.63 -5.63
C GLU A 178 -7.12 4.80 -4.43
N ILE A 179 -6.25 4.61 -3.44
CA ILE A 179 -6.57 3.82 -2.24
C ILE A 179 -7.60 4.56 -1.38
N LYS A 180 -7.44 5.88 -1.22
CA LYS A 180 -8.35 6.71 -0.43
C LYS A 180 -9.80 6.64 -0.94
N ASP A 181 -10.01 6.70 -2.25
CA ASP A 181 -11.35 6.76 -2.84
C ASP A 181 -12.16 5.48 -2.64
N LYS A 182 -11.49 4.33 -2.41
CA LYS A 182 -12.13 3.02 -2.53
C LYS A 182 -11.91 2.10 -1.34
N PHE A 183 -10.68 1.98 -0.85
CA PHE A 183 -10.39 1.14 0.32
C PHE A 183 -11.08 1.71 1.55
N VAL A 184 -10.94 3.02 1.79
CA VAL A 184 -11.47 3.67 2.99
C VAL A 184 -12.99 3.57 3.06
N PRO A 185 -13.77 3.99 2.04
CA PRO A 185 -15.23 3.87 2.12
C PRO A 185 -15.70 2.42 2.22
N LYS A 186 -15.00 1.46 1.60
CA LYS A 186 -15.34 0.03 1.69
C LYS A 186 -15.15 -0.49 3.11
N VAL A 187 -14.01 -0.21 3.74
CA VAL A 187 -13.73 -0.58 5.13
C VAL A 187 -14.72 0.09 6.09
N PHE A 188 -14.94 1.40 5.93
CA PHE A 188 -15.87 2.16 6.78
C PHE A 188 -17.32 1.69 6.65
N LYS A 189 -17.81 1.55 5.41
CA LYS A 189 -19.18 1.10 5.15
C LYS A 189 -19.41 -0.27 5.75
N TRP A 190 -18.45 -1.16 5.58
CA TRP A 190 -18.54 -2.51 6.12
C TRP A 190 -18.53 -2.46 7.66
N TRP A 191 -17.63 -1.68 8.27
CA TRP A 191 -17.53 -1.53 9.74
C TRP A 191 -18.83 -0.99 10.37
N LEU A 192 -19.45 0.02 9.74
CA LEU A 192 -20.73 0.59 10.17
C LEU A 192 -21.90 -0.40 10.08
N MET A 193 -21.88 -1.31 9.10
CA MET A 193 -22.98 -2.26 8.84
C MET A 193 -22.99 -3.46 9.80
N ASN A 194 -21.90 -3.73 10.51
CA ASN A 194 -21.74 -4.94 11.31
C ASN A 194 -21.50 -4.64 12.79
N ASP A 195 -22.04 -3.51 13.27
CA ASP A 195 -21.94 -3.09 14.67
C ASP A 195 -20.51 -3.22 15.22
N GLY A 196 -19.50 -2.79 14.46
CA GLY A 196 -18.09 -2.74 14.84
C GLY A 196 -17.31 -4.06 14.87
N ASP A 197 -17.92 -5.21 14.59
CA ASP A 197 -17.17 -6.42 14.24
C ASP A 197 -16.78 -6.29 12.77
N CYS A 198 -15.49 -6.11 12.42
CA CYS A 198 -15.02 -5.89 11.03
C CYS A 198 -14.77 -7.19 10.22
N MET A 199 -15.19 -7.31 8.96
CA MET A 199 -14.67 -8.26 7.97
C MET A 199 -14.15 -7.43 6.82
N ILE A 200 -12.83 -7.43 6.63
CA ILE A 200 -12.21 -6.61 5.61
C ILE A 200 -11.69 -7.55 4.53
N SER A 201 -12.25 -7.43 3.33
CA SER A 201 -11.65 -8.04 2.15
C SER A 201 -10.46 -7.20 1.72
N ILE A 202 -9.26 -7.69 2.04
CA ILE A 202 -7.98 -7.16 1.58
C ILE A 202 -7.69 -7.84 0.25
N ASN A 203 -7.61 -7.08 -0.83
CA ASN A 203 -7.13 -7.65 -2.08
C ASN A 203 -5.59 -7.75 -1.96
N MET A 204 -5.03 -8.92 -2.27
CA MET A 204 -3.58 -9.18 -2.27
C MET A 204 -3.11 -9.74 -3.61
#